data_AF-A0A849BRK7-F1
#
_entry.id   AF-A0A849BRK7-F1
#
_cell.length_a   1.000
_cell.length_b   1.000
_cell.length_c   1.000
_cell.angle_alpha   90.00
_cell.angle_beta   90.00
_cell.angle_gamma   90.00
#
_symmetry.space_group_name_H-M   'P 1'
#
loop_
_entity.id
_entity.type
_entity.pdbx_description
1 polymer ?
#
loop_
_entity_poly.entity_id
_entity_poly.type
_entity_poly.pdbx_seq_one_letter_code
_entity_poly.pdbx_strand_id
1 'polypeptide(L)'
;MLVTSRSATEYRAMFDLSERDMAGRILDCCSGGSSFAAETGDQVLAVDLAYALGPEAVAERVRMAIREGDDMIDAHADQFEWTWYGDIANRRAMRRAASERFIADLTARPDRYIAGALPDLPVATGQFDLVLCSHLLFTWSDRFDEDFHRRALAELIRVARREVRIYPLVLQATGEPVEFLDRLRADLDADGHRTELREVAYRFQRGAHHMLRIQV
;
A
#
# COMPACT_ATOMS: atom_id res chain seq x y z
N MET A 1 -5.19 -12.03 -10.00
CA MET A 1 -4.42 -11.00 -9.28
C MET A 1 -5.40 -9.94 -8.80
N LEU A 2 -5.42 -9.66 -7.51
CA LEU A 2 -6.33 -8.68 -6.91
C LEU A 2 -5.75 -7.25 -7.10
N VAL A 3 -6.57 -6.31 -7.58
CA VAL A 3 -6.16 -4.91 -7.80
C VAL A 3 -7.17 -3.99 -7.11
N THR A 4 -6.94 -3.72 -5.83
CA THR A 4 -7.89 -2.96 -5.01
C THR A 4 -7.70 -1.45 -5.14
N SER A 5 -8.78 -0.68 -5.13
CA SER A 5 -8.70 0.78 -5.02
C SER A 5 -8.60 1.23 -3.57
N ARG A 6 -7.88 2.31 -3.32
CA ARG A 6 -7.81 3.06 -2.05
C ARG A 6 -7.62 4.54 -2.36
N SER A 7 -8.24 5.41 -1.59
CA SER A 7 -8.17 6.87 -1.69
C SER A 7 -6.94 7.44 -1.00
N ALA A 8 -6.59 8.68 -1.33
CA ALA A 8 -5.58 9.44 -0.61
C ALA A 8 -5.92 9.66 0.86
N THR A 9 -7.21 9.79 1.20
CA THR A 9 -7.67 9.87 2.60
C THR A 9 -7.34 8.59 3.36
N GLU A 10 -7.49 7.42 2.74
CA GLU A 10 -7.04 6.15 3.34
C GLU A 10 -5.53 6.14 3.50
N TYR A 11 -4.78 6.53 2.48
CA TYR A 11 -3.30 6.58 2.54
C TYR A 11 -2.81 7.48 3.67
N ARG A 12 -3.38 8.68 3.82
CA ARG A 12 -3.06 9.59 4.93
C ARG A 12 -3.34 8.94 6.28
N ALA A 13 -4.44 8.20 6.43
CA ALA A 13 -4.78 7.52 7.67
C ALA A 13 -3.96 6.24 7.94
N MET A 14 -3.57 5.49 6.91
CA MET A 14 -2.78 4.25 7.02
C MET A 14 -1.30 4.52 7.25
N PHE A 15 -0.79 5.63 6.73
CA PHE A 15 0.64 5.97 6.78
C PHE A 15 0.96 7.21 7.60
N ASP A 16 -0.02 7.82 8.27
CA ASP A 16 0.14 9.05 9.07
C ASP A 16 0.87 10.16 8.28
N LEU A 17 0.41 10.41 7.05
CA LEU A 17 1.07 11.33 6.12
C LEU A 17 0.81 12.78 6.51
N SER A 18 1.88 13.51 6.82
CA SER A 18 1.86 14.96 7.07
C SER A 18 2.03 15.77 5.78
N GLU A 19 1.66 17.05 5.80
CA GLU A 19 1.91 17.95 4.65
C GLU A 19 3.39 18.04 4.27
N ARG A 20 4.30 17.86 5.23
CA ARG A 20 5.75 17.80 4.98
C ARG A 20 6.14 16.55 4.19
N ASP A 21 5.56 15.41 4.53
CA ASP A 21 5.78 14.16 3.80
C ASP A 21 5.29 14.31 2.35
N MET A 22 4.13 14.96 2.18
CA MET A 22 3.48 15.18 0.90
C MET A 22 4.20 16.17 -0.03
N ALA A 23 5.18 16.92 0.47
CA ALA A 23 5.98 17.86 -0.32
C ALA A 23 7.18 17.22 -1.04
N GLY A 24 7.59 16.00 -0.64
CA GLY A 24 8.70 15.27 -1.25
C GLY A 24 8.29 14.37 -2.41
N ARG A 25 9.28 13.74 -3.08
CA ARG A 25 9.01 12.70 -4.08
C ARG A 25 8.57 11.41 -3.37
N ILE A 26 7.45 10.83 -3.79
CA ILE A 26 6.87 9.64 -3.17
C ILE A 26 6.81 8.49 -4.17
N LEU A 27 7.20 7.30 -3.72
CA LEU A 27 6.90 6.05 -4.41
C LEU A 27 5.73 5.37 -3.71
N ASP A 28 4.67 5.07 -4.45
CA ASP A 28 3.58 4.18 -4.03
C ASP A 28 3.83 2.80 -4.63
N CYS A 29 4.46 1.93 -3.85
CA CYS A 29 4.80 0.57 -4.24
C CYS A 29 3.63 -0.38 -3.95
N CYS A 30 3.33 -1.24 -4.92
CA CYS A 30 2.17 -2.14 -4.89
C CYS A 30 0.85 -1.36 -4.86
N SER A 31 0.82 -0.27 -5.62
CA SER A 31 -0.26 0.73 -5.64
C SER A 31 -1.63 0.14 -6.02
N GLY A 32 -1.64 -0.93 -6.81
CA GLY A 32 -2.86 -1.53 -7.33
C GLY A 32 -3.72 -0.50 -8.07
N GLY A 33 -4.97 -0.35 -7.63
CA GLY A 33 -5.94 0.60 -8.19
C GLY A 33 -6.11 1.87 -7.35
N SER A 34 -5.11 2.23 -6.53
CA SER A 34 -5.20 3.40 -5.65
C SER A 34 -5.29 4.70 -6.44
N SER A 35 -6.15 5.62 -6.00
CA SER A 35 -6.18 6.99 -6.50
C SER A 35 -5.19 7.91 -5.79
N PHE A 36 -4.30 7.40 -4.94
CA PHE A 36 -3.33 8.24 -4.23
C PHE A 36 -2.48 9.07 -5.21
N ALA A 37 -1.91 8.46 -6.25
CA ALA A 37 -1.19 9.22 -7.28
C ALA A 37 -2.09 10.27 -7.97
N ALA A 38 -3.33 9.90 -8.32
CA ALA A 38 -4.29 10.78 -8.97
C ALA A 38 -4.68 12.00 -8.11
N GLU A 39 -4.83 11.81 -6.80
CA GLU A 39 -5.31 12.81 -5.85
C GLU A 39 -4.21 13.72 -5.30
N THR A 40 -2.94 13.33 -5.42
CA THR A 40 -1.84 14.04 -4.75
C THR A 40 -0.82 14.71 -5.65
N GLY A 41 -1.05 14.74 -6.96
CA GLY A 41 -0.23 15.52 -7.90
C GLY A 41 1.08 14.84 -8.27
N ASP A 42 1.91 15.54 -9.04
CA ASP A 42 3.00 14.94 -9.83
C ASP A 42 4.19 14.39 -9.00
N GLN A 43 4.24 14.63 -7.69
CA GLN A 43 5.32 14.10 -6.85
C GLN A 43 5.20 12.60 -6.55
N VAL A 44 4.05 11.98 -6.82
CA VAL A 44 3.83 10.53 -6.61
C VAL A 44 4.04 9.75 -7.89
N LEU A 45 4.89 8.72 -7.83
CA LEU A 45 4.99 7.66 -8.83
C LEU A 45 4.37 6.37 -8.27
N ALA A 46 3.47 5.75 -9.01
CA ALA A 46 2.88 4.48 -8.63
C ALA A 46 3.61 3.33 -9.34
N VAL A 47 3.92 2.27 -8.59
CA VAL A 47 4.49 1.03 -9.14
C VAL A 47 3.60 -0.15 -8.76
N ASP A 48 3.19 -0.92 -9.76
CA ASP A 48 2.48 -2.18 -9.56
C ASP A 48 2.69 -3.11 -10.75
N LEU A 49 2.78 -4.42 -10.50
CA LEU A 49 2.96 -5.42 -11.55
C LEU A 49 1.74 -5.44 -12.50
N ALA A 50 0.57 -5.00 -12.01
CA ALA A 50 -0.67 -4.87 -12.79
C ALA A 50 -0.46 -4.04 -14.06
N TYR A 51 0.37 -3.00 -13.97
CA TYR A 51 0.47 -1.99 -15.02
C TYR A 51 1.09 -2.55 -16.30
N ALA A 52 1.76 -3.71 -16.24
CA ALA A 52 2.20 -4.46 -17.42
C ALA A 52 1.04 -4.92 -18.33
N LEU A 53 -0.19 -4.99 -17.81
CA LEU A 53 -1.38 -5.40 -18.54
C LEU A 53 -1.95 -4.29 -19.43
N GLY A 54 -1.51 -3.05 -19.23
CA GLY A 54 -2.01 -1.87 -19.91
C GLY A 54 -3.26 -1.24 -19.27
N PRO A 55 -3.54 0.05 -19.53
CA PRO A 55 -4.58 0.82 -18.84
C PRO A 55 -5.97 0.19 -18.85
N GLU A 56 -6.43 -0.28 -20.00
CA GLU A 56 -7.78 -0.86 -20.16
C GLU A 56 -7.97 -2.12 -19.32
N ALA A 57 -6.99 -3.04 -19.36
CA ALA A 57 -7.05 -4.30 -18.65
C ALA A 57 -6.87 -4.14 -17.14
N VAL A 58 -6.14 -3.10 -16.70
CA VAL A 58 -6.05 -2.72 -15.28
C VAL A 58 -7.36 -2.10 -14.82
N ALA A 59 -7.95 -1.20 -15.59
CA ALA A 59 -9.23 -0.58 -15.26
C ALA A 59 -10.34 -1.64 -15.08
N GLU A 60 -10.41 -2.64 -15.96
CA GLU A 60 -11.39 -3.72 -15.80
C GLU A 60 -11.14 -4.56 -14.55
N ARG A 61 -9.88 -4.89 -14.24
CA ARG A 61 -9.52 -5.60 -13.01
C ARG A 61 -9.92 -4.83 -11.75
N VAL A 62 -9.73 -3.51 -11.74
CA VAL A 62 -10.16 -2.67 -10.62
C VAL A 62 -11.69 -2.70 -10.46
N ARG A 63 -12.44 -2.58 -11.56
CA ARG A 63 -13.91 -2.66 -11.50
C ARG A 63 -14.40 -4.02 -10.99
N MET A 64 -13.74 -5.11 -11.39
CA MET A 64 -14.02 -6.45 -10.88
C MET A 64 -13.72 -6.54 -9.38
N ALA A 65 -12.53 -6.09 -8.95
CA ALA A 65 -12.09 -6.16 -7.57
C ALA A 65 -12.97 -5.34 -6.61
N ILE A 66 -13.58 -4.24 -7.07
CA ILE A 66 -14.60 -3.51 -6.29
C ILE A 66 -15.81 -4.40 -6.00
N ARG A 67 -16.34 -5.10 -7.01
CA ARG A 67 -17.51 -5.98 -6.85
C ARG A 67 -17.19 -7.15 -5.93
N GLU A 68 -16.10 -7.86 -6.20
CA GLU A 68 -15.64 -8.98 -5.37
C GLU A 68 -15.37 -8.56 -3.92
N GLY A 69 -14.78 -7.37 -3.74
CA GLY A 69 -14.53 -6.80 -2.42
C GLY A 69 -15.82 -6.44 -1.68
N ASP A 70 -16.82 -5.90 -2.37
CA ASP A 70 -18.12 -5.56 -1.77
C ASP A 70 -18.94 -6.81 -1.40
N ASP A 71 -18.89 -7.86 -2.22
CA ASP A 71 -19.52 -9.15 -1.92
C ASP A 71 -18.89 -9.81 -0.69
N MET A 72 -17.55 -9.76 -0.58
CA MET A 72 -16.81 -10.26 0.58
C MET A 72 -17.18 -9.50 1.85
N ILE A 73 -17.29 -8.17 1.76
CA ILE A 73 -17.72 -7.33 2.89
C ILE A 73 -19.15 -7.67 3.31
N ASP A 74 -20.07 -7.88 2.38
CA ASP A 74 -21.45 -8.26 2.74
C ASP A 74 -21.50 -9.62 3.44
N ALA A 75 -20.70 -10.58 2.98
CA ALA A 75 -20.65 -11.92 3.58
C ALA A 75 -20.01 -11.95 4.98
N HIS A 76 -19.14 -10.98 5.29
CA HIS A 76 -18.27 -11.03 6.47
C HIS A 76 -18.20 -9.68 7.21
N ALA A 77 -19.25 -8.86 7.16
CA ALA A 77 -19.24 -7.50 7.72
C ALA A 77 -18.90 -7.46 9.22
N ASP A 78 -19.25 -8.52 9.95
CA ASP A 78 -18.97 -8.71 11.37
C ASP A 78 -17.49 -9.00 11.68
N GLN A 79 -16.65 -9.23 10.66
CA GLN A 79 -15.21 -9.45 10.80
C GLN A 79 -14.40 -8.14 10.67
N PHE A 80 -15.04 -7.03 10.32
CA PHE A 80 -14.40 -5.73 10.13
C PHE A 80 -14.75 -4.73 11.23
N GLU A 81 -13.89 -3.73 11.39
CA GLU A 81 -14.13 -2.54 12.20
C GLU A 81 -14.68 -1.43 11.31
N TRP A 82 -15.76 -0.79 11.76
CA TRP A 82 -16.44 0.25 10.97
C TRP A 82 -16.16 1.65 11.47
N THR A 83 -15.44 1.82 12.57
CA THR A 83 -15.23 3.11 13.25
C THR A 83 -14.64 4.19 12.34
N TRP A 84 -13.70 3.82 11.45
CA TRP A 84 -13.10 4.78 10.52
C TRP A 84 -14.04 5.15 9.36
N TYR A 85 -14.79 4.18 8.83
CA TYR A 85 -15.72 4.41 7.72
C TYR A 85 -17.09 4.93 8.17
N GLY A 86 -17.45 4.75 9.43
CA GLY A 86 -18.83 4.85 9.93
C GLY A 86 -19.66 3.61 9.57
N ASP A 87 -19.79 3.31 8.27
CA ASP A 87 -20.60 2.21 7.77
C ASP A 87 -20.10 1.64 6.42
N ILE A 88 -20.74 0.55 5.97
CA ILE A 88 -20.46 -0.12 4.69
C ILE A 88 -20.70 0.82 3.50
N ALA A 89 -21.72 1.67 3.56
CA ALA A 89 -22.11 2.53 2.44
C ALA A 89 -21.03 3.60 2.16
N ASN A 90 -20.46 4.20 3.21
CA ASN A 90 -19.36 5.15 3.13
C ASN A 90 -18.11 4.49 2.55
N ARG A 91 -17.77 3.27 3.01
CA ARG A 91 -16.66 2.50 2.41
C ARG A 91 -16.86 2.30 0.92
N ARG A 92 -18.05 1.85 0.50
CA ARG A 92 -18.39 1.61 -0.91
C ARG A 92 -18.27 2.87 -1.75
N ALA A 93 -18.87 3.97 -1.28
CA ALA A 93 -18.82 5.25 -1.96
C ALA A 93 -17.37 5.72 -2.16
N MET A 94 -16.55 5.60 -1.12
CA MET A 94 -15.16 6.03 -1.16
C MET A 94 -14.28 5.13 -2.04
N ARG A 95 -14.46 3.80 -2.00
CA ARG A 95 -13.74 2.85 -2.86
C ARG A 95 -14.11 2.99 -4.33
N ARG A 96 -15.39 3.23 -4.63
CA ARG A 96 -15.87 3.56 -5.98
C ARG A 96 -15.27 4.86 -6.48
N ALA A 97 -15.36 5.94 -5.71
CA ALA A 97 -14.80 7.24 -6.10
C ALA A 97 -13.28 7.17 -6.32
N ALA A 98 -12.55 6.44 -5.46
CA ALA A 98 -11.14 6.17 -5.65
C ALA A 98 -10.87 5.42 -6.96
N SER A 99 -11.63 4.35 -7.23
CA SER A 99 -11.44 3.58 -8.47
C SER A 99 -11.67 4.42 -9.73
N GLU A 100 -12.68 5.30 -9.72
CA GLU A 100 -13.00 6.17 -10.85
C GLU A 100 -11.90 7.21 -11.08
N ARG A 101 -11.39 7.82 -10.00
CA ARG A 101 -10.25 8.76 -10.06
C ARG A 101 -8.98 8.09 -10.58
N PHE A 102 -8.66 6.90 -10.08
CA PHE A 102 -7.53 6.11 -10.55
C PHE A 102 -7.64 5.78 -12.04
N ILE A 103 -8.79 5.25 -12.49
CA ILE A 103 -8.98 4.85 -13.89
C ILE A 103 -8.85 6.06 -14.83
N ALA A 104 -9.44 7.20 -14.45
CA ALA A 104 -9.35 8.43 -15.22
C ALA A 104 -7.90 8.91 -15.34
N ASP A 105 -7.15 8.89 -14.23
CA ASP A 105 -5.77 9.35 -14.21
C ASP A 105 -4.80 8.39 -14.91
N LEU A 106 -4.98 7.08 -14.76
CA LEU A 106 -4.20 6.07 -15.50
C LEU A 106 -4.35 6.24 -17.01
N THR A 107 -5.54 6.62 -17.47
CA THR A 107 -5.81 6.88 -18.89
C THR A 107 -5.17 8.19 -19.35
N ALA A 108 -5.26 9.25 -18.53
CA ALA A 108 -4.77 10.58 -18.89
C ALA A 108 -3.25 10.74 -18.75
N ARG A 109 -2.64 10.06 -17.76
CA ARG A 109 -1.24 10.20 -17.35
C ARG A 109 -0.61 8.81 -17.05
N PRO A 110 -0.56 7.90 -18.04
CA PRO A 110 -0.07 6.53 -17.83
C PRO A 110 1.42 6.47 -17.42
N ASP A 111 2.20 7.50 -17.73
CA ASP A 111 3.61 7.64 -17.37
C ASP A 111 3.87 7.69 -15.86
N ARG A 112 2.84 7.98 -15.06
CA ARG A 112 2.90 7.98 -13.60
C ARG A 112 2.72 6.58 -12.97
N TYR A 113 2.39 5.58 -13.78
CA TYR A 113 2.04 4.22 -13.37
C TYR A 113 2.98 3.22 -14.04
N ILE A 114 4.04 2.82 -13.33
CA ILE A 114 5.12 2.00 -13.87
C ILE A 114 4.95 0.53 -13.48
N ALA A 115 5.04 -0.36 -14.47
CA ALA A 115 5.03 -1.79 -14.22
C ALA A 115 6.29 -2.21 -13.47
N GLY A 116 6.14 -2.80 -12.27
CA GLY A 116 7.25 -3.27 -11.45
C GLY A 116 6.78 -4.07 -10.24
N ALA A 117 7.65 -4.89 -9.67
CA ALA A 117 7.32 -5.77 -8.55
C ALA A 117 8.48 -5.87 -7.57
N LEU A 118 8.19 -6.10 -6.29
CA LEU A 118 9.22 -6.49 -5.34
C LEU A 118 9.71 -7.92 -5.64
N PRO A 119 11.01 -8.20 -5.43
CA PRO A 119 12.02 -7.35 -4.81
C PRO A 119 12.88 -6.54 -5.81
N ASP A 120 12.43 -6.31 -7.04
CA ASP A 120 13.22 -5.65 -8.10
C ASP A 120 12.42 -4.52 -8.76
N LEU A 121 12.50 -3.32 -8.20
CA LEU A 121 11.77 -2.15 -8.68
C LEU A 121 12.55 -1.44 -9.81
N PRO A 122 11.87 -1.04 -10.91
CA PRO A 122 12.50 -0.42 -12.08
C PRO A 122 12.78 1.08 -11.87
N VAL A 123 13.37 1.43 -10.72
CA VAL A 123 13.66 2.81 -10.31
C VAL A 123 15.05 2.92 -9.68
N ALA A 124 15.61 4.13 -9.72
CA ALA A 124 16.97 4.37 -9.26
C ALA A 124 17.09 4.34 -7.72
N THR A 125 18.29 4.05 -7.23
CA THR A 125 18.64 4.12 -5.81
C THR A 125 18.45 5.55 -5.29
N GLY A 126 17.85 5.69 -4.10
CA GLY A 126 17.61 6.98 -3.47
C GLY A 126 16.83 7.94 -4.37
N GLN A 127 15.84 7.46 -5.13
CA GLN A 127 15.08 8.32 -6.03
C GLN A 127 13.96 9.08 -5.30
N PHE A 128 13.42 8.52 -4.21
CA PHE A 128 12.22 9.03 -3.54
C PHE A 128 12.50 9.44 -2.11
N ASP A 129 11.94 10.55 -1.64
CA ASP A 129 12.06 10.98 -0.25
C ASP A 129 11.33 10.02 0.69
N LEU A 130 10.17 9.53 0.25
CA LEU A 130 9.31 8.61 0.99
C LEU A 130 8.85 7.46 0.09
N VAL A 131 8.96 6.23 0.59
CA VAL A 131 8.46 5.03 -0.08
C VAL A 131 7.34 4.42 0.75
N LEU A 132 6.19 4.18 0.12
CA LEU A 132 5.03 3.56 0.73
C LEU A 132 4.83 2.16 0.14
N CYS A 133 4.52 1.17 0.96
CA CYS A 133 4.08 -0.15 0.50
C CYS A 133 2.80 -0.53 1.23
N SER A 134 1.69 -0.63 0.48
CA SER A 134 0.38 -0.96 1.04
C SER A 134 -0.05 -2.38 0.68
N HIS A 135 -0.63 -3.10 1.65
CA HIS A 135 -1.37 -4.37 1.48
C HIS A 135 -0.75 -5.45 0.56
N LEU A 136 0.59 -5.47 0.46
CA LEU A 136 1.32 -6.56 -0.15
C LEU A 136 2.13 -7.32 0.90
N LEU A 137 3.15 -6.67 1.46
CA LEU A 137 4.28 -7.34 2.09
C LEU A 137 3.84 -8.27 3.22
N PHE A 138 3.39 -7.72 4.34
CA PHE A 138 2.98 -8.53 5.50
C PHE A 138 1.59 -9.14 5.37
N THR A 139 0.73 -8.52 4.56
CA THR A 139 -0.64 -8.98 4.26
C THR A 139 -0.67 -10.41 3.74
N TRP A 140 0.33 -10.78 2.93
CA TRP A 140 0.45 -12.09 2.27
C TRP A 140 1.65 -12.89 2.79
N SER A 141 1.99 -12.77 4.08
CA SER A 141 3.09 -13.56 4.68
C SER A 141 2.81 -15.06 4.76
N ASP A 142 1.59 -15.49 4.46
CA ASP A 142 1.22 -16.89 4.21
C ASP A 142 1.66 -17.39 2.82
N ARG A 143 2.02 -16.47 1.90
CA ARG A 143 2.42 -16.75 0.52
C ARG A 143 3.87 -16.39 0.23
N PHE A 144 4.41 -15.41 0.93
CA PHE A 144 5.79 -14.97 0.80
C PHE A 144 6.60 -15.39 2.02
N ASP A 145 7.74 -16.03 1.79
CA ASP A 145 8.63 -16.46 2.88
C ASP A 145 9.45 -15.29 3.46
N GLU A 146 10.15 -15.53 4.57
CA GLU A 146 10.95 -14.52 5.26
C GLU A 146 12.09 -13.96 4.38
N ASP A 147 12.66 -14.78 3.47
CA ASP A 147 13.70 -14.33 2.53
C ASP A 147 13.17 -13.31 1.53
N PHE A 148 11.99 -13.55 0.96
CA PHE A 148 11.32 -12.57 0.11
C PHE A 148 11.12 -11.25 0.86
N HIS A 149 10.68 -11.29 2.12
CA HIS A 149 10.48 -10.09 2.93
C HIS A 149 11.79 -9.32 3.15
N ARG A 150 12.90 -10.01 3.46
CA ARG A 150 14.22 -9.38 3.58
C ARG A 150 14.62 -8.66 2.30
N ARG A 151 14.53 -9.34 1.15
CA ARG A 151 14.88 -8.76 -0.16
C ARG A 151 13.99 -7.59 -0.54
N ALA A 152 12.68 -7.71 -0.29
CA ALA A 152 11.72 -6.65 -0.54
C ALA A 152 11.97 -5.41 0.34
N LEU A 153 12.28 -5.59 1.63
CA LEU A 153 12.64 -4.49 2.52
C LEU A 153 13.92 -3.80 2.07
N ALA A 154 14.95 -4.57 1.72
CA ALA A 154 16.21 -4.03 1.18
C ALA A 154 15.96 -3.21 -0.09
N GLU A 155 15.07 -3.67 -0.98
CA GLU A 155 14.72 -2.95 -2.20
C GLU A 155 13.96 -1.63 -1.92
N LEU A 156 12.98 -1.64 -1.01
CA LEU A 156 12.27 -0.43 -0.61
C LEU A 156 13.23 0.60 0.01
N ILE A 157 14.19 0.14 0.82
CA ILE A 157 15.24 0.97 1.41
C ILE A 157 16.16 1.52 0.31
N ARG A 158 16.58 0.68 -0.64
CA ARG A 158 17.46 1.09 -1.75
C ARG A 158 16.89 2.29 -2.50
N VAL A 159 15.60 2.31 -2.77
CA VAL A 159 14.96 3.36 -3.59
C VAL A 159 14.55 4.59 -2.76
N ALA A 160 14.52 4.48 -1.43
CA ALA A 160 14.25 5.58 -0.50
C ALA A 160 15.50 6.43 -0.21
N ARG A 161 15.30 7.74 -0.03
CA ARG A 161 16.32 8.69 0.45
C ARG A 161 16.25 8.92 1.95
N ARG A 162 15.08 8.75 2.56
CA ARG A 162 14.85 9.15 3.96
C ARG A 162 14.02 8.12 4.72
N GLU A 163 12.94 7.64 4.11
CA GLU A 163 11.98 6.85 4.87
C GLU A 163 11.18 5.86 4.03
N VAL A 164 10.92 4.69 4.61
CA VAL A 164 9.98 3.69 4.11
C VAL A 164 8.85 3.53 5.14
N ARG A 165 7.58 3.48 4.68
CA ARG A 165 6.42 3.13 5.50
C ARG A 165 5.67 1.95 4.90
N ILE A 166 5.35 0.96 5.72
CA ILE A 166 4.71 -0.29 5.29
C ILE A 166 3.48 -0.53 6.16
N TYR A 167 2.35 -0.80 5.51
CA TYR A 167 1.08 -1.07 6.17
C TYR A 167 0.26 -2.08 5.36
N PRO A 168 -0.50 -3.00 6.00
CA PRO A 168 -0.50 -3.32 7.43
C PRO A 168 0.64 -4.26 7.80
N LEU A 169 0.74 -4.61 9.09
CA LEU A 169 1.73 -5.56 9.64
C LEU A 169 1.10 -6.89 10.12
N VAL A 170 -0.04 -7.25 9.54
CA VAL A 170 -0.84 -8.41 9.93
C VAL A 170 -1.28 -9.22 8.71
N LEU A 171 -1.55 -10.50 8.92
CA LEU A 171 -2.07 -11.41 7.90
C LEU A 171 -3.49 -11.00 7.48
N GLN A 172 -3.78 -11.02 6.18
CA GLN A 172 -5.12 -10.71 5.64
C GLN A 172 -6.21 -11.61 6.21
N ALA A 173 -5.91 -12.90 6.41
CA ALA A 173 -6.89 -13.92 6.76
C ALA A 173 -7.26 -13.93 8.25
N THR A 174 -6.31 -13.65 9.14
CA THR A 174 -6.51 -13.78 10.59
C THR A 174 -6.44 -12.44 11.33
N GLY A 175 -5.81 -11.42 10.75
CA GLY A 175 -5.50 -10.17 11.46
C GLY A 175 -4.40 -10.34 12.51
N GLU A 176 -3.73 -11.49 12.55
CA GLU A 176 -2.64 -11.76 13.50
C GLU A 176 -1.32 -11.14 13.02
N PRO A 177 -0.44 -10.75 13.96
CA PRO A 177 0.91 -10.28 13.64
C PRO A 177 1.73 -11.33 12.88
N VAL A 178 2.70 -10.86 12.10
CA VAL A 178 3.63 -11.73 11.38
C VAL A 178 4.75 -12.21 12.31
N GLU A 179 4.96 -13.53 12.39
CA GLU A 179 5.87 -14.17 13.36
C GLU A 179 7.32 -13.72 13.27
N PHE A 180 7.78 -13.36 12.06
CA PHE A 180 9.17 -12.98 11.80
C PHE A 180 9.42 -11.47 11.77
N LEU A 181 8.41 -10.64 12.08
CA LEU A 181 8.55 -9.18 12.03
C LEU A 181 9.66 -8.66 12.94
N ASP A 182 9.78 -9.17 14.16
CA ASP A 182 10.82 -8.72 15.10
C ASP A 182 12.23 -9.14 14.66
N ARG A 183 12.37 -10.30 14.01
CA ARG A 183 13.66 -10.71 13.42
C ARG A 183 14.05 -9.76 12.29
N LEU A 184 13.14 -9.48 11.37
CA LEU A 184 13.40 -8.53 10.27
C LEU A 184 13.80 -7.15 10.80
N ARG A 185 13.15 -6.67 11.87
CA ARG A 185 13.49 -5.39 12.49
C ARG A 185 14.87 -5.40 13.15
N ALA A 186 15.26 -6.51 13.78
CA ALA A 186 16.60 -6.67 14.34
C ALA A 186 17.68 -6.71 13.26
N ASP A 187 17.40 -7.38 12.13
CA ASP A 187 18.31 -7.40 10.98
C ASP A 187 18.48 -6.00 10.37
N LEU A 188 17.38 -5.26 10.21
CA LEU A 188 17.41 -3.87 9.75
C LEU A 188 18.22 -2.97 10.70
N ASP A 189 18.09 -3.14 12.01
CA ASP A 189 18.87 -2.37 13.00
C ASP A 189 20.37 -2.71 12.91
N ALA A 190 20.71 -3.99 12.71
CA ALA A 190 22.09 -4.43 12.48
C ALA A 190 22.70 -3.85 11.20
N ASP A 191 21.87 -3.63 10.17
CA ASP A 191 22.25 -2.96 8.92
C ASP A 191 22.27 -1.42 9.04
N GLY A 192 21.95 -0.87 10.22
CA GLY A 192 21.99 0.56 10.51
C GLY A 192 20.70 1.32 10.26
N HIS A 193 19.59 0.64 9.98
CA HIS A 193 18.28 1.22 9.73
C HIS A 193 17.41 1.24 10.98
N ARG A 194 17.02 2.43 11.44
CA ARG A 194 16.13 2.55 12.59
C ARG A 194 14.70 2.18 12.22
N THR A 195 14.09 1.27 12.97
CA THR A 195 12.69 0.88 12.79
C THR A 195 11.78 1.36 13.93
N GLU A 196 10.54 1.72 13.59
CA GLU A 196 9.49 2.12 14.52
C GLU A 196 8.18 1.43 14.14
N LEU A 197 7.51 0.81 15.11
CA LEU A 197 6.12 0.38 14.97
C LEU A 197 5.23 1.54 15.43
N ARG A 198 4.52 2.16 14.50
CA ARG A 198 3.71 3.34 14.78
C ARG A 198 2.23 3.01 14.64
N GLU A 199 1.47 3.25 15.71
CA GLU A 199 0.01 3.18 15.64
C GLU A 199 -0.51 4.27 14.69
N VAL A 200 -1.49 3.92 13.87
CA VAL A 200 -2.09 4.82 12.86
C VAL A 200 -3.57 5.03 13.14
N ALA A 201 -4.22 5.99 12.50
CA ALA A 201 -5.65 6.27 12.76
C ALA A 201 -6.61 5.32 12.02
N TYR A 202 -6.15 4.64 10.97
CA TYR A 202 -6.98 3.77 10.15
C TYR A 202 -7.40 2.49 10.91
N ARG A 203 -8.71 2.25 11.03
CA ARG A 203 -9.31 1.08 11.70
C ARG A 203 -10.34 0.45 10.78
N PHE A 204 -9.99 -0.71 10.21
CA PHE A 204 -10.88 -1.45 9.32
C PHE A 204 -10.66 -2.95 9.40
N GLN A 205 -9.47 -3.42 9.04
CA GLN A 205 -9.07 -4.80 9.28
C GLN A 205 -8.67 -4.93 10.76
N ARG A 206 -9.25 -5.92 11.44
CA ARG A 206 -8.88 -6.24 12.83
C ARG A 206 -7.39 -6.51 12.95
N GLY A 207 -6.77 -5.97 13.99
CA GLY A 207 -5.33 -6.09 14.21
C GLY A 207 -4.46 -5.17 13.33
N ALA A 208 -4.98 -4.63 12.23
CA ALA A 208 -4.25 -3.76 11.32
C ALA A 208 -4.23 -2.29 11.79
N HIS A 209 -3.62 -2.02 12.95
CA HIS A 209 -3.58 -0.68 13.55
C HIS A 209 -2.18 -0.07 13.66
N HIS A 210 -1.15 -0.79 13.18
CA HIS A 210 0.23 -0.33 13.15
C HIS A 210 0.79 -0.32 11.73
N MET A 211 1.67 0.65 11.46
CA MET A 211 2.58 0.64 10.33
C MET A 211 4.03 0.43 10.80
N LEU A 212 4.86 -0.13 9.93
CA LEU A 212 6.32 -0.16 10.11
C LEU A 212 6.89 1.07 9.42
N ARG A 213 7.68 1.83 10.15
CA ARG A 213 8.45 2.97 9.64
C ARG A 213 9.93 2.65 9.74
N ILE A 214 10.67 2.88 8.65
CA ILE A 214 12.10 2.60 8.54
C ILE A 214 12.79 3.89 8.12
N GLN A 215 13.76 4.35 8.90
CA GLN A 215 14.62 5.48 8.54
C GLN A 215 15.84 4.98 7.77
N VAL A 216 16.08 5.58 6.61
CA VAL A 216 17.18 5.27 5.67
C VAL A 216 18.31 6.27 5.84
#